data_AF-A0A8I6TGW4-F1
#
_entry.id   AF-A0A8I6TGW4-F1
#
_cell.length_a   1.000
_cell.length_b   1.000
_cell.length_c   1.000
_cell.angle_alpha   90.00
_cell.angle_beta   90.00
_cell.angle_gamma   90.00
#
_symmetry.space_group_name_H-M   'P 1'
#
loop_
_entity.id
_entity.type
_entity.pdbx_description
1 polymer ?
#
loop_
_entity_poly.entity_id
_entity_poly.type
_entity_poly.pdbx_seq_one_letter_code
_entity_poly.pdbx_strand_id
1 'polypeptide(L)'
;MSLLETKLSIAHIELNKVMTKNGRLREEIEHLLKERCRFKKLLDDQLKLLKAGKKSMLDMIEQSSIAFEHREESQAKLDALNEKSISLKETHTQQMRDLDRLLYTDTERVQFLTIKGQYRMSTDQNSKKEAGGLIRKQDIENLRSIYNTVLLGISPYTEGEEKIDSICEAFKTNEDENFAIFNYVNEVNCEAESLHDAAKVVKKKIEKERALKVERVAQQSEDVRTLGMELAKVQEEIDELEVRKNRVANHLSIVTSQLNGIVSKVQCHSSPFYNLLGDNTCVNLNNVHLFLLVLEKQIMRIMKRIMDREKCLTLEEQLASKDSISKASLRKHKLRLSRKKLITSPIPE
;
A
#
# COMPACT_ATOMS: atom_id res chain seq x y z
N MET A 1 -28.21 -67.19 44.41
CA MET A 1 -28.05 -65.97 45.23
C MET A 1 -26.83 -65.16 44.77
N SER A 2 -25.60 -65.66 44.95
CA SER A 2 -24.34 -64.92 44.63
C SER A 2 -24.16 -64.39 43.19
N LEU A 3 -24.60 -65.10 42.14
CA LEU A 3 -24.43 -64.62 40.75
C LEU A 3 -25.29 -63.39 40.44
N LEU A 4 -26.50 -63.32 40.99
CA LEU A 4 -27.43 -62.23 40.73
C LEU A 4 -27.00 -60.96 41.47
N GLU A 5 -26.50 -61.11 42.70
CA GLU A 5 -25.89 -60.04 43.49
C GLU A 5 -24.66 -59.46 42.79
N THR A 6 -23.80 -60.31 42.21
CA THR A 6 -22.62 -59.86 41.44
C THR A 6 -23.04 -59.06 40.20
N LYS A 7 -24.05 -59.52 39.44
CA LYS A 7 -24.57 -58.78 38.26
C LYS A 7 -25.19 -57.44 38.64
N LEU A 8 -25.96 -57.40 39.72
CA LEU A 8 -26.56 -56.18 40.25
C LEU A 8 -25.47 -55.19 40.70
N SER A 9 -24.43 -55.67 41.38
CA SER A 9 -23.28 -54.85 41.79
C SER A 9 -22.54 -54.25 40.59
N ILE A 10 -22.29 -55.04 39.54
CA ILE A 10 -21.68 -54.55 38.29
C ILE A 10 -22.56 -53.46 37.65
N ALA A 11 -23.87 -53.68 37.55
CA ALA A 11 -24.80 -52.70 37.00
C ALA A 11 -24.83 -51.39 37.82
N HIS A 12 -24.77 -51.48 39.16
CA HIS A 12 -24.66 -50.29 40.02
C HIS A 12 -23.34 -49.55 39.81
N ILE A 13 -22.22 -50.27 39.65
CA ILE A 13 -20.92 -49.66 39.36
C ILE A 13 -20.95 -48.95 38.00
N GLU A 14 -21.53 -49.56 36.98
CA GLU A 14 -21.69 -48.94 35.66
C GLU A 14 -22.59 -47.72 35.69
N LEU A 15 -23.73 -47.81 36.38
CA LEU A 15 -24.63 -46.67 36.59
C LEU A 15 -23.91 -45.54 37.31
N ASN A 16 -23.17 -45.83 38.38
CA ASN A 16 -22.40 -44.84 39.11
C ASN A 16 -21.33 -44.18 38.23
N LYS A 17 -20.63 -44.94 37.38
CA LYS A 17 -19.68 -44.39 36.41
C LYS A 17 -20.35 -43.42 35.42
N VAL A 18 -21.53 -43.79 34.90
CA VAL A 18 -22.31 -42.92 34.01
C VAL A 18 -22.79 -41.67 34.75
N MET A 19 -23.25 -41.80 36.00
CA MET A 19 -23.67 -40.68 36.84
C MET A 19 -22.51 -39.72 37.12
N THR A 20 -21.32 -40.22 37.47
CA THR A 20 -20.13 -39.37 37.64
C THR A 20 -19.74 -38.67 36.35
N LYS A 21 -19.80 -39.35 35.21
CA LYS A 21 -19.54 -38.73 33.89
C LYS A 21 -20.58 -37.66 33.55
N ASN A 22 -21.85 -37.91 33.82
CA ASN A 22 -22.92 -36.93 33.61
C ASN A 22 -22.74 -35.70 34.51
N GLY A 23 -22.35 -35.91 35.78
CA GLY A 23 -21.98 -34.83 36.69
C GLY A 23 -20.88 -33.93 36.14
N ARG A 24 -19.76 -34.52 35.68
CA ARG A 24 -18.64 -33.78 35.07
C ARG A 24 -19.07 -32.99 33.83
N LEU A 25 -19.87 -33.59 32.96
CA LEU A 25 -20.38 -32.91 31.76
C LEU A 25 -21.28 -31.72 32.13
N ARG A 26 -22.08 -31.81 33.19
CA ARG A 26 -22.90 -30.69 33.67
C ARG A 26 -22.04 -29.54 34.19
N GLU A 27 -20.99 -29.85 34.96
CA GLU A 27 -20.03 -28.85 35.44
C GLU A 27 -19.30 -28.15 34.29
N GLU A 28 -18.89 -28.91 33.26
CA GLU A 28 -18.27 -28.37 32.06
C GLU A 28 -19.22 -27.46 31.28
N ILE A 29 -20.49 -27.87 31.10
CA ILE A 29 -21.52 -27.03 30.46
C ILE A 29 -21.73 -25.75 31.26
N GLU A 30 -21.81 -25.82 32.59
CA GLU A 30 -21.97 -24.65 33.44
C GLU A 30 -20.77 -23.69 33.33
N HIS A 31 -19.55 -24.23 33.31
CA HIS A 31 -18.33 -23.46 33.08
C HIS A 31 -18.36 -22.73 31.73
N LEU A 32 -18.66 -23.45 30.64
CA LEU A 32 -18.74 -22.88 29.29
C LEU A 32 -19.84 -21.80 29.19
N LEU A 33 -20.97 -21.97 29.87
CA LEU A 33 -22.03 -20.95 29.90
C LEU A 33 -21.58 -19.68 30.64
N LYS A 34 -20.82 -19.81 31.74
CA LYS A 34 -20.23 -18.67 32.46
C LYS A 34 -19.22 -17.94 31.58
N GLU A 35 -18.35 -18.67 30.88
CA GLU A 35 -17.40 -18.08 29.94
C GLU A 35 -18.11 -17.34 28.80
N ARG A 36 -19.13 -17.97 28.19
CA ARG A 36 -19.93 -17.31 27.14
C ARG A 36 -20.57 -16.02 27.64
N CYS A 37 -21.09 -16.00 28.86
CA CYS A 37 -21.66 -14.80 29.47
C CYS A 37 -20.59 -13.71 29.67
N ARG A 38 -19.39 -14.08 30.12
CA ARG A 38 -18.26 -13.16 30.26
C ARG A 38 -17.81 -12.59 28.91
N PHE A 39 -17.65 -13.43 27.89
CA PHE A 39 -17.28 -13.01 26.54
C PHE A 39 -18.33 -12.09 25.92
N LYS A 40 -19.62 -12.39 26.12
CA LYS A 40 -20.71 -11.54 25.64
C LYS A 40 -20.65 -10.15 26.26
N LYS A 41 -20.45 -10.05 27.58
CA LYS A 41 -20.30 -8.76 28.27
C LYS A 41 -19.11 -7.97 27.72
N LEU A 42 -17.95 -8.64 27.56
CA LEU A 42 -16.77 -8.00 26.98
C LEU A 42 -17.04 -7.48 25.57
N LEU A 43 -17.69 -8.28 24.72
CA LEU A 43 -18.07 -7.87 23.37
C LEU A 43 -19.00 -6.66 23.38
N ASP A 44 -20.03 -6.67 24.22
CA ASP A 44 -21.00 -5.57 24.34
C ASP A 44 -20.30 -4.27 24.78
N ASP A 45 -19.33 -4.35 25.70
CA ASP A 45 -18.57 -3.20 26.15
C ASP A 45 -17.60 -2.68 25.08
N GLN A 46 -16.94 -3.57 24.34
CA GLN A 46 -16.12 -3.19 23.18
C GLN A 46 -16.96 -2.53 22.09
N LEU A 47 -18.17 -3.02 21.82
CA LEU A 47 -19.11 -2.42 20.86
C LEU A 47 -19.58 -1.03 21.31
N LYS A 48 -19.82 -0.82 22.60
CA LYS A 48 -20.15 0.52 23.14
C LYS A 48 -18.99 1.48 22.96
N LEU A 49 -17.76 1.05 23.28
CA LEU A 49 -16.57 1.88 23.11
C LEU A 49 -16.36 2.25 21.63
N LEU A 50 -16.53 1.28 20.72
CA LEU A 50 -16.44 1.53 19.28
C LEU A 50 -17.48 2.54 18.81
N LYS A 51 -18.74 2.42 19.29
CA LYS A 51 -19.81 3.37 18.95
C LYS A 51 -19.51 4.77 19.49
N ALA A 52 -19.01 4.89 20.71
CA ALA A 52 -18.61 6.16 21.30
C ALA A 52 -17.44 6.80 20.53
N GLY A 53 -16.43 6.01 20.16
CA GLY A 53 -15.31 6.48 19.34
C GLY A 53 -15.75 6.98 17.97
N LYS A 54 -16.63 6.24 17.28
CA LYS A 54 -17.22 6.68 16.01
C LYS A 54 -18.00 7.98 16.14
N LYS A 55 -18.79 8.14 17.22
CA LYS A 55 -19.52 9.38 17.47
C LYS A 55 -18.57 10.55 17.67
N SER A 56 -17.56 10.41 18.53
CA SER A 56 -16.54 11.46 18.74
C SER A 56 -15.81 11.83 17.45
N MET A 57 -15.47 10.84 16.61
CA MET A 57 -14.87 11.09 15.31
C MET A 57 -15.79 11.88 14.38
N LEU A 58 -17.09 11.53 14.32
CA LEU A 58 -18.08 12.26 13.51
C LEU A 58 -18.26 13.70 14.01
N ASP A 59 -18.36 13.89 15.34
CA ASP A 59 -18.50 15.21 15.95
C ASP A 59 -17.27 16.09 15.62
N MET A 60 -16.04 15.54 15.65
CA MET A 60 -14.84 16.26 15.24
C MET A 60 -14.82 16.62 13.75
N ILE A 61 -15.32 15.73 12.88
CA ILE A 61 -15.44 15.99 11.44
C ILE A 61 -16.44 17.12 11.19
N GLU A 62 -17.58 17.09 11.86
CA GLU A 62 -18.61 18.15 11.76
C GLU A 62 -18.07 19.49 12.24
N GLN A 63 -17.42 19.54 13.41
CA GLN A 63 -16.76 20.75 13.92
C GLN A 63 -15.69 21.28 12.95
N SER A 64 -14.91 20.38 12.35
CA SER A 64 -13.91 20.77 11.34
C SER A 64 -14.57 21.36 10.10
N SER A 65 -15.66 20.75 9.60
CA SER A 65 -16.42 21.26 8.45
C SER A 65 -16.95 22.66 8.70
N ILE A 66 -17.58 22.88 9.86
CA ILE A 66 -18.10 24.20 10.26
C ILE A 66 -16.97 25.24 10.35
N ALA A 67 -15.81 24.87 10.91
CA ALA A 67 -14.67 25.77 10.99
C ALA A 67 -14.11 26.12 9.59
N PHE A 68 -14.10 25.16 8.66
CA PHE A 68 -13.72 25.41 7.26
C PHE A 68 -14.70 26.35 6.57
N GLU A 69 -16.02 26.13 6.71
CA GLU A 69 -17.05 27.00 6.15
C GLU A 69 -16.91 28.45 6.66
N HIS A 70 -16.71 28.63 7.98
CA HIS A 70 -16.48 29.96 8.56
C HIS A 70 -15.21 30.63 8.04
N ARG A 71 -14.14 29.87 7.84
CA ARG A 71 -12.89 30.38 7.26
C ARG A 71 -13.11 30.81 5.81
N GLU A 72 -13.78 30.01 5.00
CA GLU A 72 -14.10 30.33 3.61
C GLU A 72 -14.97 31.59 3.50
N GLU A 73 -16.00 31.71 4.34
CA GLU A 73 -16.85 32.90 4.40
C GLU A 73 -16.04 34.16 4.77
N SER A 74 -15.15 34.04 5.76
CA SER A 74 -14.29 35.15 6.20
C SER A 74 -13.28 35.54 5.12
N GLN A 75 -12.71 34.56 4.41
CA GLN A 75 -11.80 34.80 3.30
C GLN A 75 -12.52 35.52 2.15
N ALA A 76 -13.71 35.06 1.77
CA ALA A 76 -14.51 35.71 0.74
C ALA A 76 -14.85 37.16 1.09
N LYS A 77 -15.17 37.45 2.37
CA LYS A 77 -15.38 38.82 2.86
C LYS A 77 -14.11 39.67 2.74
N LEU A 78 -12.95 39.14 3.11
CA LEU A 78 -11.67 39.85 2.98
C LEU A 78 -11.32 40.13 1.51
N ASP A 79 -11.54 39.18 0.62
CA ASP A 79 -11.27 39.34 -0.80
C ASP A 79 -12.18 40.41 -1.42
N ALA A 80 -13.48 40.41 -1.09
CA ALA A 80 -14.42 41.45 -1.51
C ALA A 80 -14.04 42.84 -0.97
N LEU A 81 -13.56 42.93 0.27
CA LEU A 81 -13.07 44.20 0.84
C LEU A 81 -11.78 44.68 0.18
N ASN A 82 -10.86 43.76 -0.13
CA ASN A 82 -9.62 44.09 -0.85
C ASN A 82 -9.91 44.59 -2.26
N GLU A 83 -10.78 43.91 -3.01
CA GLU A 83 -11.19 44.32 -4.35
C GLU A 83 -11.85 45.71 -4.31
N LYS A 84 -12.77 45.93 -3.37
CA LYS A 84 -13.39 47.24 -3.16
C LYS A 84 -12.34 48.31 -2.80
N SER A 85 -11.35 47.99 -1.97
CA SER A 85 -10.28 48.91 -1.60
C SER A 85 -9.39 49.27 -2.80
N ILE A 86 -9.09 48.31 -3.66
CA ILE A 86 -8.30 48.53 -4.88
C ILE A 86 -9.07 49.43 -5.84
N SER A 87 -10.34 49.09 -6.11
CA SER A 87 -11.23 49.90 -6.96
C SER A 87 -11.39 51.32 -6.43
N LEU A 88 -11.61 51.49 -5.12
CA LEU A 88 -11.72 52.82 -4.50
C LEU A 88 -10.41 53.62 -4.62
N LYS A 89 -9.26 52.96 -4.46
CA LYS A 89 -7.97 53.61 -4.63
C LYS A 89 -7.78 54.10 -6.06
N GLU A 90 -8.15 53.29 -7.05
CA GLU A 90 -8.03 53.64 -8.47
C GLU A 90 -8.96 54.80 -8.87
N THR A 91 -10.20 54.78 -8.38
CA THR A 91 -11.13 55.92 -8.60
C THR A 91 -10.62 57.19 -7.93
N HIS A 92 -10.10 57.12 -6.71
CA HIS A 92 -9.54 58.28 -6.01
C HIS A 92 -8.28 58.81 -6.69
N THR A 93 -7.38 57.96 -7.19
CA THR A 93 -6.20 58.42 -7.94
C THR A 93 -6.60 59.04 -9.27
N GLN A 94 -7.63 58.52 -9.94
CA GLN A 94 -8.18 59.14 -11.14
C GLN A 94 -8.75 60.53 -10.85
N GLN A 95 -9.58 60.67 -9.81
CA GLN A 95 -10.14 61.95 -9.37
C GLN A 95 -9.04 62.96 -9.03
N MET A 96 -7.98 62.53 -8.35
CA MET A 96 -6.84 63.40 -8.02
C MET A 96 -6.13 63.90 -9.29
N ARG A 97 -5.89 63.01 -10.27
CA ARG A 97 -5.28 63.39 -11.55
C ARG A 97 -6.14 64.41 -12.32
N ASP A 98 -7.46 64.26 -12.28
CA ASP A 98 -8.38 65.17 -12.96
C ASP A 98 -8.42 66.55 -12.28
N LEU A 99 -8.38 66.59 -10.95
CA LEU A 99 -8.23 67.84 -10.19
C LEU A 99 -6.89 68.54 -10.46
N ASP A 100 -5.79 67.79 -10.53
CA ASP A 100 -4.47 68.34 -10.86
C ASP A 100 -4.45 68.97 -12.27
N ARG A 101 -5.08 68.31 -13.26
CA ARG A 101 -5.23 68.86 -14.62
C ARG A 101 -6.07 70.14 -14.64
N LEU A 102 -7.15 70.18 -13.85
CA LEU A 102 -7.98 71.37 -13.74
C LEU A 102 -7.22 72.53 -13.09
N LEU A 103 -6.48 72.26 -12.00
CA LEU A 103 -5.63 73.24 -11.33
C LEU A 103 -4.52 73.75 -12.24
N TYR A 104 -3.86 72.87 -12.99
CA TYR A 104 -2.87 73.28 -13.98
C TYR A 104 -3.47 74.22 -15.03
N THR A 105 -4.63 73.86 -15.57
CA THR A 105 -5.34 74.70 -16.54
C THR A 105 -5.72 76.07 -15.96
N ASP A 106 -6.24 76.10 -14.73
CA ASP A 106 -6.64 77.36 -14.09
C ASP A 106 -5.43 78.23 -13.70
N THR A 107 -4.35 77.62 -13.24
CA THR A 107 -3.10 78.33 -12.94
C THR A 107 -2.46 78.92 -14.20
N GLU A 108 -2.39 78.18 -15.31
CA GLU A 108 -1.96 78.72 -16.61
C GLU A 108 -2.86 79.87 -17.06
N ARG A 109 -4.19 79.73 -16.91
CA ARG A 109 -5.16 80.79 -17.22
C ARG A 109 -4.92 82.05 -16.39
N VAL A 110 -4.70 81.91 -15.09
CA VAL A 110 -4.42 83.03 -14.17
C VAL A 110 -3.06 83.68 -14.49
N GLN A 111 -2.02 82.89 -14.75
CA GLN A 111 -0.71 83.40 -15.15
C GLN A 111 -0.80 84.21 -16.45
N PHE A 112 -1.48 83.67 -17.46
CA PHE A 112 -1.71 84.35 -18.73
C PHE A 112 -2.46 85.67 -18.55
N LEU A 113 -3.53 85.69 -17.75
CA LEU A 113 -4.27 86.91 -17.44
C LEU A 113 -3.42 87.92 -16.67
N THR A 114 -2.55 87.46 -15.77
CA THR A 114 -1.65 88.31 -14.99
C THR A 114 -0.60 88.97 -15.89
N ILE A 115 0.05 88.20 -16.77
CA ILE A 115 1.04 88.71 -17.73
C ILE A 115 0.39 89.71 -18.70
N LYS A 116 -0.79 89.38 -19.25
CA LYS A 116 -1.55 90.32 -20.11
C LYS A 116 -2.00 91.56 -19.34
N GLY A 117 -2.36 91.43 -18.06
CA GLY A 117 -2.72 92.54 -17.19
C GLY A 117 -1.56 93.48 -16.94
N GLN A 118 -0.37 92.96 -16.62
CA GLN A 118 0.85 93.74 -16.40
C GLN A 118 1.25 94.54 -17.64
N TYR A 119 1.23 93.93 -18.82
CA TYR A 119 1.52 94.63 -20.09
C TYR A 119 0.47 95.69 -20.46
N ARG A 120 -0.75 95.61 -19.92
CA ARG A 120 -1.80 96.64 -20.11
C ARG A 120 -1.65 97.81 -19.14
N MET A 121 -1.06 97.60 -17.96
CA MET A 121 -0.86 98.63 -16.94
C MET A 121 0.40 99.49 -17.18
N SER A 122 1.43 98.97 -17.88
CA SER A 122 2.71 99.68 -18.05
C SER A 122 2.82 100.61 -19.27
N THR A 123 1.90 100.55 -20.25
CA THR A 123 2.09 101.30 -21.51
C THR A 123 0.83 101.97 -22.08
N ASP A 124 -0.34 101.83 -21.46
CA ASP A 124 -1.57 102.02 -22.26
C ASP A 124 -2.81 102.44 -21.47
N GLN A 125 -2.64 103.31 -20.47
CA GLN A 125 -3.79 103.91 -19.79
C GLN A 125 -4.42 105.10 -20.54
N ASN A 126 -3.71 105.73 -21.49
CA ASN A 126 -4.23 106.88 -22.26
C ASN A 126 -4.33 106.70 -23.79
N SER A 127 -3.80 105.62 -24.40
CA SER A 127 -3.90 105.37 -25.86
C SER A 127 -4.88 104.23 -26.25
N LYS A 128 -5.33 103.41 -25.30
CA LYS A 128 -6.09 102.17 -25.56
C LYS A 128 -7.58 102.33 -25.82
N LYS A 129 -8.15 103.53 -25.60
CA LYS A 129 -9.56 103.79 -25.94
C LYS A 129 -9.78 103.88 -27.45
N GLU A 130 -8.74 104.22 -28.23
CA GLU A 130 -8.81 104.28 -29.70
C GLU A 130 -8.09 103.09 -30.37
N ALA A 131 -6.98 102.59 -29.81
CA ALA A 131 -6.26 101.41 -30.35
C ALA A 131 -6.95 100.06 -30.05
N GLY A 132 -7.76 99.97 -28.99
CA GLY A 132 -8.53 98.76 -28.67
C GLY A 132 -9.57 98.38 -29.74
N GLY A 133 -10.00 99.35 -30.55
CA GLY A 133 -10.88 99.13 -31.71
C GLY A 133 -10.17 98.46 -32.88
N LEU A 134 -8.90 98.80 -33.15
CA LEU A 134 -8.11 98.17 -34.23
C LEU A 134 -7.60 96.79 -33.84
N ILE A 135 -7.16 96.59 -32.59
CA ILE A 135 -6.71 95.27 -32.11
C ILE A 135 -7.89 94.30 -32.07
N ARG A 136 -9.09 94.73 -31.63
CA ARG A 136 -10.30 93.91 -31.74
C ARG A 136 -10.63 93.56 -33.19
N LYS A 137 -10.48 94.50 -34.13
CA LYS A 137 -10.69 94.23 -35.56
C LYS A 137 -9.69 93.20 -36.07
N GLN A 138 -8.43 93.30 -35.69
CA GLN A 138 -7.37 92.39 -36.13
C GLN A 138 -7.46 91.01 -35.45
N ASP A 139 -7.89 90.95 -34.20
CA ASP A 139 -8.21 89.70 -33.50
C ASP A 139 -9.41 89.00 -34.15
N ILE A 140 -10.45 89.75 -34.53
CA ILE A 140 -11.60 89.24 -35.30
C ILE A 140 -11.15 88.75 -36.68
N GLU A 141 -10.21 89.45 -37.33
CA GLU A 141 -9.69 89.09 -38.65
C GLU A 141 -8.79 87.85 -38.61
N ASN A 142 -7.97 87.70 -37.56
CA ASN A 142 -7.20 86.48 -37.29
C ASN A 142 -8.11 85.30 -36.95
N LEU A 143 -9.15 85.52 -36.13
CA LEU A 143 -10.14 84.49 -35.82
C LEU A 143 -10.91 84.07 -37.07
N ARG A 144 -11.28 85.03 -37.92
CA ARG A 144 -11.89 84.78 -39.23
C ARG A 144 -10.95 84.00 -40.15
N SER A 145 -9.65 84.30 -40.12
CA SER A 145 -8.64 83.55 -40.88
C SER A 145 -8.51 82.10 -40.41
N ILE A 146 -8.47 81.87 -39.09
CA ILE A 146 -8.45 80.51 -38.52
C ILE A 146 -9.74 79.76 -38.87
N TYR A 147 -10.91 80.37 -38.69
CA TYR A 147 -12.18 79.74 -39.07
C TYR A 147 -12.22 79.44 -40.56
N ASN A 148 -11.76 80.34 -41.42
CA ASN A 148 -11.65 80.08 -42.86
C ASN A 148 -10.67 78.94 -43.16
N THR A 149 -9.56 78.82 -42.44
CA THR A 149 -8.58 77.74 -42.63
C THR A 149 -9.16 76.39 -42.21
N VAL A 150 -9.89 76.36 -41.09
CA VAL A 150 -10.59 75.16 -40.61
C VAL A 150 -11.73 74.80 -41.56
N LEU A 151 -12.53 75.77 -42.02
CA LEU A 151 -13.59 75.55 -43.01
C LEU A 151 -13.04 75.07 -44.35
N LEU A 152 -11.92 75.61 -44.82
CA LEU A 152 -11.22 75.14 -46.02
C LEU A 152 -10.63 73.74 -45.82
N GLY A 153 -10.20 73.40 -44.59
CA GLY A 153 -9.74 72.06 -44.23
C GLY A 153 -10.86 71.03 -44.14
N ILE A 154 -12.08 71.45 -43.79
CA ILE A 154 -13.29 70.61 -43.74
C ILE A 154 -13.96 70.49 -45.12
N SER A 155 -13.85 71.53 -45.95
CA SER A 155 -14.40 71.60 -47.32
C SER A 155 -14.08 70.40 -48.22
N PRO A 156 -12.90 69.75 -48.18
CA PRO A 156 -12.65 68.55 -48.99
C PRO A 156 -13.33 67.28 -48.47
N TYR A 157 -13.75 67.24 -47.20
CA TYR A 157 -14.44 66.09 -46.59
C TYR A 157 -15.96 66.17 -46.76
N THR A 158 -16.48 67.37 -47.01
CA THR A 158 -17.84 67.60 -47.50
C THR A 158 -17.77 67.51 -49.02
N GLU A 159 -18.19 66.40 -49.63
CA GLU A 159 -18.05 66.08 -51.06
C GLU A 159 -18.80 67.05 -52.01
N GLY A 160 -18.47 68.35 -52.00
CA GLY A 160 -19.04 69.35 -52.89
C GLY A 160 -20.53 69.66 -52.70
N GLU A 161 -21.19 69.15 -51.66
CA GLU A 161 -22.61 69.37 -51.43
C GLU A 161 -22.88 70.66 -50.64
N GLU A 162 -23.57 71.62 -51.27
CA GLU A 162 -23.88 72.94 -50.67
C GLU A 162 -25.03 72.91 -49.63
N LYS A 163 -25.67 71.76 -49.40
CA LYS A 163 -26.79 71.61 -48.47
C LYS A 163 -26.33 70.98 -47.15
N ILE A 164 -26.43 71.77 -46.08
CA ILE A 164 -26.05 71.38 -44.70
C ILE A 164 -26.75 70.09 -44.27
N ASP A 165 -28.03 69.91 -44.63
CA ASP A 165 -28.80 68.72 -44.25
C ASP A 165 -28.21 67.42 -44.83
N SER A 166 -27.68 67.46 -46.05
CA SER A 166 -27.09 66.29 -46.72
C SER A 166 -25.75 65.90 -46.10
N ILE A 167 -24.93 66.89 -45.73
CA ILE A 167 -23.68 66.67 -44.98
C ILE A 167 -23.97 66.08 -43.60
N CYS A 168 -24.99 66.58 -42.90
CA CYS A 168 -25.38 66.04 -41.60
C CYS A 168 -25.90 64.60 -41.69
N GLU A 169 -26.63 64.23 -42.75
CA GLU A 169 -27.04 62.85 -43.00
C GLU A 169 -25.85 61.93 -43.33
N ALA A 170 -24.91 62.40 -44.16
CA ALA A 170 -23.68 61.66 -44.46
C ALA A 170 -22.81 61.45 -43.21
N PHE A 171 -22.68 62.47 -42.35
CA PHE A 171 -21.97 62.34 -41.08
C PHE A 171 -22.65 61.36 -40.13
N LYS A 172 -23.98 61.41 -40.01
CA LYS A 172 -24.72 60.43 -39.19
C LYS A 172 -24.53 59.02 -39.72
N THR A 173 -24.59 58.82 -41.02
CA THR A 173 -24.39 57.51 -41.64
C THR A 173 -22.97 56.99 -41.36
N ASN A 174 -21.94 57.83 -41.54
CA ASN A 174 -20.56 57.48 -41.20
C ASN A 174 -20.34 57.27 -39.69
N GLU A 175 -21.04 58.01 -38.83
CA GLU A 175 -21.01 57.83 -37.39
C GLU A 175 -21.63 56.49 -36.99
N ASP A 176 -22.78 56.13 -37.56
CA ASP A 176 -23.46 54.86 -37.35
C ASP A 176 -22.59 53.68 -37.83
N GLU A 177 -21.94 53.80 -38.99
CA GLU A 177 -20.99 52.81 -39.49
C GLU A 177 -19.77 52.66 -38.57
N ASN A 178 -19.16 53.77 -38.15
CA ASN A 178 -18.03 53.74 -37.23
C ASN A 178 -18.41 53.17 -35.87
N PHE A 179 -19.63 53.47 -35.39
CA PHE A 179 -20.15 52.93 -34.14
C PHE A 179 -20.39 51.42 -34.26
N ALA A 180 -20.91 50.93 -35.39
CA ALA A 180 -21.06 49.51 -35.66
C ALA A 180 -19.70 48.79 -35.69
N ILE A 181 -18.69 49.36 -36.34
CA ILE A 181 -17.33 48.82 -36.37
C ILE A 181 -16.72 48.80 -34.96
N PHE A 182 -16.89 49.87 -34.19
CA PHE A 182 -16.40 49.93 -32.82
C PHE A 182 -17.03 48.86 -31.93
N ASN A 183 -18.34 48.66 -32.04
CA ASN A 183 -19.04 47.60 -31.31
C ASN A 183 -18.56 46.21 -31.71
N TYR A 184 -18.36 45.96 -33.01
CA TYR A 184 -17.80 44.70 -33.50
C TYR A 184 -16.40 44.44 -32.96
N VAL A 185 -15.52 45.45 -32.98
CA VAL A 185 -14.16 45.34 -32.41
C VAL A 185 -14.21 45.03 -30.91
N ASN A 186 -15.12 45.66 -30.17
CA ASN A 186 -15.30 45.37 -28.75
C ASN A 186 -15.79 43.94 -28.51
N GLU A 187 -16.77 43.47 -29.29
CA GLU A 187 -17.29 42.11 -29.17
C GLU A 187 -16.22 41.06 -29.46
N VAL A 188 -15.44 41.25 -30.53
CA VAL A 188 -14.30 40.39 -30.88
C VAL A 188 -13.22 40.42 -29.79
N ASN A 189 -12.94 41.59 -29.20
CA ASN A 189 -11.99 41.68 -28.09
C ASN A 189 -12.50 40.94 -26.84
N CYS A 190 -13.78 41.07 -26.50
CA CYS A 190 -14.38 40.31 -25.41
C CYS A 190 -14.33 38.79 -25.67
N GLU A 191 -14.57 38.35 -26.91
CA GLU A 191 -14.44 36.95 -27.28
C GLU A 191 -12.98 36.47 -27.16
N ALA A 192 -12.02 37.29 -27.61
CA ALA A 192 -10.60 36.99 -27.51
C ALA A 192 -10.14 36.87 -26.05
N GLU A 193 -10.62 37.74 -25.16
CA GLU A 193 -10.36 37.67 -23.71
C GLU A 193 -10.97 36.39 -23.10
N SER A 194 -12.21 36.08 -23.44
CA SER A 194 -12.89 34.85 -23.00
C SER A 194 -12.14 33.59 -23.44
N LEU A 195 -11.70 33.53 -24.70
CA LEU A 195 -10.87 32.44 -25.23
C LEU A 195 -9.50 32.37 -24.55
N HIS A 196 -8.89 33.52 -24.24
CA HIS A 196 -7.62 33.59 -23.53
C HIS A 196 -7.74 33.01 -22.11
N ASP A 197 -8.81 33.36 -21.39
CA ASP A 197 -9.08 32.83 -20.06
C ASP A 197 -9.39 31.33 -20.08
N ALA A 198 -10.19 30.87 -21.05
CA ALA A 198 -10.44 29.44 -21.27
C ALA A 198 -9.12 28.69 -21.53
N ALA A 199 -8.25 29.23 -22.39
CA ALA A 199 -6.93 28.65 -22.66
C ALA A 199 -6.05 28.62 -21.41
N LYS A 200 -6.10 29.65 -20.56
CA LYS A 200 -5.38 29.70 -19.28
C LYS A 200 -5.87 28.64 -18.30
N VAL A 201 -7.18 28.42 -18.21
CA VAL A 201 -7.77 27.35 -17.38
C VAL A 201 -7.32 25.98 -17.89
N VAL A 202 -7.34 25.74 -19.20
CA VAL A 202 -6.88 24.47 -19.80
C VAL A 202 -5.39 24.25 -19.53
N LYS A 203 -4.54 25.27 -19.69
CA LYS A 203 -3.11 25.18 -19.37
C LYS A 203 -2.88 24.80 -17.89
N LYS A 204 -3.60 25.45 -16.96
CA LYS A 204 -3.54 25.09 -15.53
C LYS A 204 -3.96 23.64 -15.27
N LYS A 205 -4.99 23.13 -15.96
CA LYS A 205 -5.40 21.71 -15.86
C LYS A 205 -4.31 20.77 -16.39
N ILE A 206 -3.68 21.10 -17.52
CA ILE A 206 -2.58 20.31 -18.07
C ILE A 206 -1.39 20.26 -17.11
N GLU A 207 -1.02 21.38 -16.49
CA GLU A 207 0.07 21.44 -15.51
C GLU A 207 -0.23 20.58 -14.27
N LYS A 208 -1.46 20.64 -13.75
CA LYS A 208 -1.91 19.77 -12.64
C LYS A 208 -1.82 18.29 -13.01
N GLU A 209 -2.33 17.89 -14.18
CA GLU A 209 -2.25 16.50 -14.64
C GLU A 209 -0.81 16.03 -14.86
N ARG A 210 0.07 16.92 -15.36
CA ARG A 210 1.50 16.62 -15.48
C ARG A 210 2.14 16.39 -14.12
N ALA A 211 1.85 17.22 -13.12
CA ALA A 211 2.35 17.03 -11.75
C ALA A 211 1.88 15.69 -11.16
N LEU A 212 0.58 15.36 -11.28
CA LEU A 212 0.02 14.08 -10.84
C LEU A 212 0.60 12.88 -11.59
N LYS A 213 0.95 13.03 -12.87
CA LYS A 213 1.61 11.98 -13.65
C LYS A 213 3.03 11.72 -13.12
N VAL A 214 3.80 12.77 -12.82
CA VAL A 214 5.15 12.63 -12.26
C VAL A 214 5.10 11.91 -10.92
N GLU A 215 4.17 12.29 -10.04
CA GLU A 215 3.99 11.64 -8.74
C GLU A 215 3.59 10.17 -8.88
N ARG A 216 2.63 9.85 -9.75
CA ARG A 216 2.23 8.45 -10.04
C ARG A 216 3.39 7.62 -10.58
N VAL A 217 4.21 8.16 -11.47
CA VAL A 217 5.38 7.45 -12.00
C VAL A 217 6.41 7.19 -10.91
N ALA A 218 6.63 8.15 -10.00
CA ALA A 218 7.52 7.97 -8.86
C ALA A 218 7.02 6.87 -7.91
N GLN A 219 5.71 6.87 -7.59
CA GLN A 219 5.08 5.82 -6.77
C GLN A 219 5.18 4.45 -7.44
N GLN A 220 4.84 4.34 -8.73
CA GLN A 220 4.96 3.09 -9.48
C GLN A 220 6.40 2.57 -9.53
N SER A 221 7.39 3.45 -9.69
CA SER A 221 8.80 3.07 -9.66
C SER A 221 9.21 2.50 -8.30
N GLU A 222 8.70 3.06 -7.22
CA GLU A 222 8.97 2.59 -5.86
C GLU A 222 8.27 1.25 -5.59
N ASP A 223 7.02 1.09 -6.03
CA ASP A 223 6.27 -0.17 -5.94
C ASP A 223 6.96 -1.28 -6.73
N VAL A 224 7.41 -1.01 -7.96
CA VAL A 224 8.18 -1.97 -8.76
C VAL A 224 9.49 -2.34 -8.07
N ARG A 225 10.16 -1.38 -7.43
CA ARG A 225 11.39 -1.63 -6.67
C ARG A 225 11.13 -2.52 -5.46
N THR A 226 10.09 -2.26 -4.69
CA THR A 226 9.73 -3.06 -3.50
C THR A 226 9.30 -4.47 -3.89
N LEU A 227 8.43 -4.63 -4.89
CA LEU A 227 8.06 -5.93 -5.46
C LEU A 227 9.29 -6.68 -6.01
N GLY A 228 10.22 -5.99 -6.65
CA GLY A 228 11.47 -6.58 -7.12
C GLY A 228 12.35 -7.11 -5.97
N MET A 229 12.40 -6.39 -4.84
CA MET A 229 13.11 -6.85 -3.64
C MET A 229 12.41 -8.04 -2.98
N GLU A 230 11.09 -8.06 -2.93
CA GLU A 230 10.32 -9.19 -2.41
C GLU A 230 10.50 -10.44 -3.27
N LEU A 231 10.44 -10.30 -4.60
CA LEU A 231 10.71 -11.40 -5.52
C LEU A 231 12.14 -11.95 -5.36
N ALA A 232 13.14 -11.08 -5.19
CA ALA A 232 14.51 -11.51 -4.95
C ALA A 232 14.64 -12.34 -3.66
N LYS A 233 13.98 -11.92 -2.57
CA LYS A 233 13.94 -12.68 -1.30
C LYS A 233 13.26 -14.03 -1.46
N VAL A 234 12.10 -14.06 -2.11
CA VAL A 234 11.37 -15.32 -2.35
C VAL A 234 12.19 -16.26 -3.22
N GLN A 235 12.91 -15.74 -4.23
CA GLN A 235 13.79 -16.56 -5.05
C GLN A 235 14.95 -17.14 -4.23
N GLU A 236 15.57 -16.34 -3.36
CA GLU A 236 16.62 -16.81 -2.44
C GLU A 236 16.09 -17.93 -1.51
N GLU A 237 14.89 -17.76 -0.95
CA GLU A 237 14.25 -18.80 -0.14
C GLU A 237 13.96 -20.09 -0.95
N ILE A 238 13.53 -19.97 -2.20
CA ILE A 238 13.32 -21.12 -3.09
C ILE A 238 14.64 -21.85 -3.34
N ASP A 239 15.71 -21.11 -3.67
CA ASP A 239 17.03 -21.69 -3.94
C ASP A 239 17.58 -22.42 -2.70
N GLU A 240 17.42 -21.84 -1.50
CA GLU A 240 17.78 -22.49 -0.24
C GLU A 240 16.98 -23.79 0.00
N LEU A 241 15.67 -23.76 -0.26
CA LEU A 241 14.81 -24.93 -0.14
C LEU A 241 15.17 -26.02 -1.15
N GLU A 242 15.56 -25.66 -2.37
CA GLU A 242 16.05 -26.61 -3.37
C GLU A 242 17.37 -27.26 -2.95
N VAL A 243 18.33 -26.49 -2.44
CA VAL A 243 19.59 -27.02 -1.89
C VAL A 243 19.29 -27.98 -0.74
N ARG A 244 18.38 -27.62 0.17
CA ARG A 244 17.96 -28.48 1.29
C ARG A 244 17.30 -29.76 0.79
N LYS A 245 16.40 -29.68 -0.19
CA LYS A 245 15.72 -30.82 -0.80
C LYS A 245 16.73 -31.77 -1.45
N ASN A 246 17.68 -31.25 -2.23
CA ASN A 246 18.73 -32.04 -2.87
C ASN A 246 19.63 -32.73 -1.85
N ARG A 247 19.98 -32.06 -0.75
CA ARG A 247 20.73 -32.68 0.35
C ARG A 247 19.99 -33.85 0.99
N VAL A 248 18.70 -33.69 1.27
CA VAL A 248 17.86 -34.78 1.81
C VAL A 248 17.74 -35.93 0.82
N ALA A 249 17.52 -35.64 -0.46
CA ALA A 249 17.47 -36.65 -1.51
C ALA A 249 18.78 -37.44 -1.62
N ASN A 250 19.93 -36.78 -1.52
CA ASN A 250 21.26 -37.42 -1.49
C ASN A 250 21.45 -38.30 -0.25
N HIS A 251 21.03 -37.84 0.93
CA HIS A 251 21.09 -38.68 2.13
C HIS A 251 20.20 -39.92 1.98
N LEU A 252 18.99 -39.76 1.45
CA LEU A 252 18.08 -40.85 1.22
C LEU A 252 18.61 -41.86 0.18
N SER A 253 19.26 -41.40 -0.89
CA SER A 253 19.88 -42.29 -1.89
C SER A 253 21.07 -43.07 -1.32
N ILE A 254 21.87 -42.45 -0.45
CA ILE A 254 22.94 -43.14 0.29
C ILE A 254 22.34 -44.23 1.18
N VAL A 255 21.30 -43.89 1.97
CA VAL A 255 20.66 -44.85 2.87
C VAL A 255 20.02 -46.01 2.10
N THR A 256 19.31 -45.76 1.00
CA THR A 256 18.72 -46.83 0.18
C THR A 256 19.78 -47.70 -0.48
N SER A 257 20.90 -47.12 -0.94
CA SER A 257 22.04 -47.87 -1.49
C SER A 257 22.73 -48.73 -0.43
N GLN A 258 23.01 -48.19 0.75
CA GLN A 258 23.58 -48.94 1.87
C GLN A 258 22.65 -50.08 2.31
N LEU A 259 21.34 -49.81 2.37
CA LEU A 259 20.33 -50.82 2.71
C LEU A 259 20.29 -51.93 1.65
N ASN A 260 20.33 -51.60 0.35
CA ASN A 260 20.48 -52.58 -0.73
C ASN A 260 21.76 -53.44 -0.54
N GLY A 261 22.88 -52.83 -0.13
CA GLY A 261 24.13 -53.53 0.16
C GLY A 261 24.05 -54.48 1.38
N ILE A 262 23.26 -54.15 2.39
CA ILE A 262 23.03 -55.03 3.55
C ILE A 262 22.09 -56.18 3.17
N VAL A 263 21.01 -55.89 2.43
CA VAL A 263 20.05 -56.89 1.95
C VAL A 263 20.73 -57.96 1.08
N SER A 264 21.66 -57.55 0.21
CA SER A 264 22.44 -58.49 -0.62
C SER A 264 23.40 -59.35 0.22
N LYS A 265 24.10 -58.76 1.20
CA LYS A 265 25.01 -59.49 2.10
C LYS A 265 24.31 -60.50 3.01
N VAL A 266 23.10 -60.19 3.48
CA VAL A 266 22.29 -61.08 4.33
C VAL A 266 21.59 -62.18 3.51
N GLN A 267 21.79 -62.23 2.18
CA GLN A 267 21.20 -63.21 1.27
C GLN A 267 19.68 -63.37 1.46
N CYS A 268 18.94 -62.26 1.48
CA CYS A 268 17.50 -62.28 1.72
C CYS A 268 16.67 -62.91 0.58
N HIS A 269 17.30 -63.40 -0.50
CA HIS A 269 16.67 -63.86 -1.74
C HIS A 269 15.77 -65.12 -1.62
N SER A 270 15.73 -65.80 -0.47
CA SER A 270 14.92 -67.02 -0.28
C SER A 270 13.90 -66.87 0.84
N SER A 271 13.12 -65.79 0.78
CA SER A 271 11.96 -65.57 1.67
C SER A 271 10.71 -65.42 0.80
N PRO A 272 9.55 -66.02 1.17
CA PRO A 272 8.27 -65.89 0.45
C PRO A 272 7.84 -64.45 0.16
N PHE A 273 8.45 -63.50 0.87
CA PHE A 273 8.32 -62.06 0.71
C PHE A 273 8.70 -61.53 -0.69
N TYR A 274 9.74 -62.05 -1.35
CA TYR A 274 10.14 -61.55 -2.68
C TYR A 274 9.11 -61.86 -3.77
N ASN A 275 8.34 -62.94 -3.62
CA ASN A 275 7.24 -63.27 -4.52
C ASN A 275 6.04 -62.31 -4.40
N LEU A 276 5.94 -61.58 -3.28
CA LEU A 276 4.88 -60.59 -3.02
C LEU A 276 5.25 -59.19 -3.53
N LEU A 277 6.53 -58.93 -3.83
CA LEU A 277 7.02 -57.61 -4.26
C LEU A 277 7.00 -57.41 -5.79
N GLY A 278 6.72 -58.45 -6.58
CA GLY A 278 6.63 -58.37 -8.04
C GLY A 278 7.88 -57.71 -8.67
N ASP A 279 7.67 -56.69 -9.50
CA ASP A 279 8.73 -55.94 -10.20
C ASP A 279 9.53 -54.98 -9.30
N ASN A 280 9.14 -54.78 -8.02
CA ASN A 280 9.83 -53.89 -7.08
C ASN A 280 10.88 -54.64 -6.24
N THR A 281 11.77 -55.38 -6.89
CA THR A 281 12.83 -56.17 -6.26
C THR A 281 13.98 -55.33 -5.67
N CYS A 282 14.04 -54.05 -6.00
CA CYS A 282 15.01 -53.08 -5.49
C CYS A 282 14.43 -52.22 -4.35
N VAL A 283 15.27 -51.82 -3.38
CA VAL A 283 14.86 -50.92 -2.29
C VAL A 283 14.51 -49.54 -2.86
N ASN A 284 13.22 -49.21 -2.88
CA ASN A 284 12.69 -47.87 -3.17
C ASN A 284 12.19 -47.22 -1.87
N LEU A 285 12.12 -45.89 -1.81
CA LEU A 285 11.75 -45.10 -0.63
C LEU A 285 10.44 -45.57 0.04
N ASN A 286 9.45 -45.93 -0.77
CA ASN A 286 8.15 -46.45 -0.31
C ASN A 286 8.24 -47.85 0.31
N ASN A 287 9.25 -48.62 -0.10
CA ASN A 287 9.44 -50.02 0.30
C ASN A 287 10.56 -50.19 1.35
N VAL A 288 11.31 -49.12 1.68
CA VAL A 288 12.40 -49.13 2.69
C VAL A 288 11.95 -49.75 4.01
N HIS A 289 10.77 -49.33 4.51
CA HIS A 289 10.23 -49.83 5.76
C HIS A 289 9.97 -51.35 5.74
N LEU A 290 9.46 -51.86 4.61
CA LEU A 290 9.19 -53.29 4.44
C LEU A 290 10.51 -54.09 4.40
N PHE A 291 11.55 -53.58 3.72
CA PHE A 291 12.87 -54.21 3.72
C PHE A 291 13.53 -54.20 5.10
N LEU A 292 13.35 -53.14 5.91
CA LEU A 292 13.84 -53.11 7.29
C LEU A 292 13.18 -54.17 8.18
N LEU A 293 11.86 -54.33 8.10
CA LEU A 293 11.13 -55.38 8.84
C LEU A 293 11.61 -56.79 8.49
N VAL A 294 11.91 -57.03 7.21
CA VAL A 294 12.41 -58.33 6.75
C VAL A 294 13.85 -58.56 7.22
N LEU A 295 14.71 -57.54 7.13
CA LEU A 295 16.06 -57.58 7.69
C LEU A 295 16.03 -57.87 9.19
N GLU A 296 15.17 -57.20 9.94
CA GLU A 296 15.02 -57.38 11.39
C GLU A 296 14.68 -58.85 11.73
N LYS A 297 13.67 -59.42 11.06
CA LYS A 297 13.29 -60.83 11.25
C LYS A 297 14.38 -61.82 10.83
N GLN A 298 15.21 -61.48 9.85
CA GLN A 298 16.34 -62.32 9.44
C GLN A 298 17.50 -62.23 10.45
N ILE A 299 17.84 -61.03 10.92
CA ILE A 299 18.85 -60.82 11.94
C ILE A 299 18.47 -61.54 13.24
N MET A 300 17.21 -61.43 13.69
CA MET A 300 16.72 -62.19 14.85
C MET A 300 16.86 -63.70 14.66
N ARG A 301 16.60 -64.22 13.45
CA ARG A 301 16.77 -65.65 13.14
C ARG A 301 18.24 -66.07 13.17
N ILE A 302 19.15 -65.28 12.59
CA ILE A 302 20.59 -65.55 12.63
C ILE A 302 21.09 -65.50 14.08
N MET A 303 20.69 -64.49 14.85
CA MET A 303 21.05 -64.34 16.26
C MET A 303 20.57 -65.52 17.09
N LYS A 304 19.33 -65.98 16.86
CA LYS A 304 18.80 -67.19 17.50
C LYS A 304 19.64 -68.43 17.16
N ARG A 305 20.02 -68.64 15.90
CA ARG A 305 20.89 -69.76 15.50
C ARG A 305 22.27 -69.70 16.16
N ILE A 306 22.86 -68.51 16.30
CA ILE A 306 24.14 -68.32 17.00
C ILE A 306 23.98 -68.65 18.49
N MET A 307 22.97 -68.10 19.16
CA MET A 307 22.69 -68.41 20.57
C MET A 307 22.41 -69.91 20.79
N ASP A 308 21.68 -70.55 19.88
CA ASP A 308 21.41 -72.00 19.97
C ASP A 308 22.70 -72.80 19.77
N ARG A 309 23.62 -72.35 18.91
CA ARG A 309 24.94 -72.97 18.71
C ARG A 309 25.87 -72.79 19.91
N GLU A 310 25.87 -71.62 20.56
CA GLU A 310 26.62 -71.37 21.80
C GLU A 310 26.09 -72.23 22.96
N LYS A 311 24.77 -72.41 23.04
CA LYS A 311 24.15 -73.36 23.98
C LYS A 311 24.52 -74.81 23.69
N CYS A 312 24.64 -75.22 22.44
CA CYS A 312 25.11 -76.57 22.09
C CYS A 312 26.59 -76.78 22.46
N LEU A 313 27.48 -75.79 22.23
CA LEU A 313 28.90 -75.89 22.60
C LEU A 313 29.10 -76.00 24.11
N THR A 314 28.35 -75.21 24.90
CA THR A 314 28.39 -75.30 26.37
C THR A 314 27.84 -76.63 26.90
N LEU A 315 26.84 -77.22 26.23
CA LEU A 315 26.35 -78.57 26.55
C LEU A 315 27.37 -79.66 26.17
N GLU A 316 28.08 -79.53 25.05
CA GLU A 316 29.16 -80.45 24.65
C GLU A 316 30.37 -80.38 25.60
N GLU A 317 30.77 -79.19 26.06
CA GLU A 317 31.81 -79.02 27.08
C GLU A 317 31.39 -79.65 28.43
N GLN A 318 30.13 -79.50 28.81
CA GLN A 318 29.59 -80.12 30.02
C GLN A 318 29.49 -81.65 29.90
N LEU A 319 29.14 -82.20 28.73
CA LEU A 319 29.14 -83.64 28.48
C LEU A 319 30.56 -84.23 28.46
N ALA A 320 31.54 -83.55 27.86
CA ALA A 320 32.94 -83.95 27.88
C ALA A 320 33.54 -83.95 29.31
N SER A 321 33.11 -83.03 30.18
CA SER A 321 33.47 -83.02 31.61
C SER A 321 32.86 -84.21 32.38
N LYS A 322 31.64 -84.63 32.05
CA LYS A 322 30.98 -85.79 32.70
C LYS A 322 31.56 -87.13 32.23
N ASP A 323 31.92 -87.26 30.96
CA ASP A 323 32.54 -88.47 30.43
C ASP A 323 33.96 -88.70 30.97
N SER A 324 34.72 -87.64 31.23
CA SER A 324 36.04 -87.73 31.89
C SER A 324 35.92 -88.15 33.36
N ILE A 325 34.89 -87.68 34.09
CA ILE A 325 34.58 -88.10 35.47
C ILE A 325 34.07 -89.56 35.52
N SER A 326 33.26 -89.99 34.56
CA SER A 326 32.75 -91.36 34.44
C SER A 326 33.88 -92.37 34.12
N LYS A 327 34.77 -92.05 33.19
CA LYS A 327 35.96 -92.88 32.87
C LYS A 327 36.95 -92.98 34.04
N ALA A 328 37.10 -91.91 34.85
CA ALA A 328 37.91 -91.93 36.07
C ALA A 328 37.29 -92.83 37.17
N SER A 329 35.95 -92.83 37.30
CA SER A 329 35.24 -93.72 38.25
C SER A 329 35.31 -95.19 37.85
N LEU A 330 35.23 -95.53 36.55
CA LEU A 330 35.43 -96.89 36.05
C LEU A 330 36.88 -97.40 36.25
N ARG A 331 37.90 -96.53 36.12
CA ARG A 331 39.29 -96.87 36.44
C ARG A 331 39.49 -97.16 37.93
N LYS A 332 38.89 -96.35 38.83
CA LYS A 332 38.92 -96.61 40.28
C LYS A 332 38.20 -97.92 40.66
N HIS A 333 37.11 -98.27 39.98
CA HIS A 333 36.39 -99.53 40.23
C HIS A 333 37.16 -100.77 39.70
N LYS A 334 37.82 -100.68 38.53
CA LYS A 334 38.71 -101.74 38.02
C LYS A 334 39.95 -101.95 38.91
N LEU A 335 40.57 -100.88 39.42
CA LEU A 335 41.68 -100.97 40.39
C LEU A 335 41.26 -101.60 41.73
N ARG A 336 40.02 -101.35 42.18
CA ARG A 336 39.44 -102.01 43.37
C ARG A 336 39.17 -103.51 43.16
N LEU A 337 38.72 -103.93 41.98
CA LEU A 337 38.56 -105.37 41.66
C LEU A 337 39.91 -106.09 41.48
N SER A 338 40.92 -105.44 40.91
CA SER A 338 42.27 -106.02 40.81
C SER A 338 42.94 -106.16 42.18
N ARG A 339 42.72 -105.23 43.12
CA ARG A 339 43.21 -105.38 44.51
C ARG A 339 42.49 -106.48 45.30
N LYS A 340 41.22 -106.79 44.98
CA LYS A 340 40.48 -107.91 45.60
C LYS A 340 40.84 -109.29 45.03
N LYS A 341 41.48 -109.37 43.86
CA LYS A 341 41.98 -110.63 43.27
C LYS A 341 43.43 -110.97 43.62
N LEU A 342 44.17 -110.08 44.29
CA LEU A 342 45.56 -110.31 44.74
C LEU A 342 45.66 -110.76 46.22
N ILE A 343 44.54 -111.01 46.90
CA ILE A 343 44.49 -111.50 48.29
C ILE A 343 43.57 -112.72 48.31
N THR A 344 43.94 -113.81 47.63
CA THR A 344 43.48 -115.20 47.86
C THR A 344 43.99 -116.11 46.74
N SER A 345 45.23 -116.61 46.84
CA SER A 345 45.62 -117.97 46.44
C SER A 345 47.11 -118.21 46.74
N PRO A 346 47.51 -119.44 47.12
CA PRO A 346 48.55 -119.68 48.12
C PRO A 346 49.88 -120.22 47.56
N ILE A 347 50.94 -120.07 48.38
CA ILE A 347 52.26 -120.73 48.34
C ILE A 347 52.08 -122.25 48.46
N PRO A 348 52.73 -123.10 47.63
CA PRO A 348 53.93 -123.87 48.03
C PRO A 348 54.86 -124.22 46.82
N GLU A 349 56.06 -124.78 46.89
CA GLU A 349 57.02 -125.26 47.89
C GLU A 349 58.39 -125.26 47.18
#